data_AF-A0A059X9V6-F1
#
_entry.id   AF-A0A059X9V6-F1
#
_cell.length_a   1.000
_cell.length_b   1.000
_cell.length_c   1.000
_cell.angle_alpha   90.00
_cell.angle_beta   90.00
_cell.angle_gamma   90.00
#
_symmetry.space_group_name_H-M   'P 1'
#
loop_
_entity.id
_entity.type
_entity.pdbx_description
1 polymer ?
#
loop_
_entity_poly.entity_id
_entity_poly.type
_entity_poly.pdbx_seq_one_letter_code
_entity_poly.pdbx_strand_id
1 'polypeptide(L)'
;VIAKHEGITDTSKVIKMALVHDISESRSVDVNYVSRQYADRHEDKAIQDTLGGTVLDDEFLQIWEEYEKKDCLEAKIVKDADNLDVDFELKELESMGNQLREALQPTREHVAENKFYTDTARQIWKSVQDSNPHSWHMLGKNRYTTGDWKK
;
A
#
# COMPACT_ATOMS: atom_id res chain seq x y z
N VAL A 1 -4.37 -9.70 3.81
CA VAL A 1 -4.47 -9.89 5.28
C VAL A 1 -5.58 -9.04 5.86
N ILE A 2 -5.50 -7.70 5.74
CA ILE A 2 -6.50 -6.74 6.27
C ILE A 2 -7.93 -7.17 5.90
N ALA A 3 -8.21 -7.36 4.60
CA ALA A 3 -9.53 -7.77 4.12
C ALA A 3 -10.15 -8.97 4.87
N LYS A 4 -9.37 -10.00 5.17
CA LYS A 4 -9.88 -11.20 5.88
C LYS A 4 -10.20 -10.91 7.34
N HIS A 5 -9.38 -10.10 8.02
CA HIS A 5 -9.66 -9.68 9.40
C HIS A 5 -10.87 -8.74 9.50
N GLU A 6 -11.09 -7.92 8.46
CA GLU A 6 -12.26 -7.04 8.34
C GLU A 6 -13.52 -7.74 7.79
N GLY A 7 -13.50 -9.08 7.68
CA GLY A 7 -14.67 -9.88 7.32
C GLY A 7 -14.96 -10.02 5.81
N ILE A 8 -14.09 -9.51 4.93
CA ILE A 8 -14.23 -9.68 3.48
C ILE A 8 -13.87 -11.12 3.08
N THR A 9 -14.87 -11.87 2.64
CA THR A 9 -14.71 -13.26 2.22
C THR A 9 -14.21 -13.39 0.78
N ASP A 10 -14.67 -12.55 -0.14
CA ASP A 10 -14.17 -12.43 -1.51
C ASP A 10 -13.25 -11.22 -1.68
N THR A 11 -11.97 -11.48 -1.90
CA THR A 11 -10.94 -10.43 -2.03
C THR A 11 -10.73 -9.95 -3.46
N SER A 12 -11.50 -10.45 -4.43
CA SER A 12 -11.29 -10.15 -5.86
C SER A 12 -11.36 -8.65 -6.14
N LYS A 13 -12.33 -7.95 -5.55
CA LYS A 13 -12.46 -6.50 -5.68
C LYS A 13 -11.31 -5.74 -5.03
N VAL A 14 -10.90 -6.12 -3.81
CA VAL A 14 -9.75 -5.52 -3.12
C VAL A 14 -8.47 -5.64 -3.95
N ILE A 15 -8.24 -6.80 -4.55
CA ILE A 15 -7.06 -7.04 -5.40
C ILE A 15 -7.10 -6.19 -6.66
N LYS A 16 -8.23 -6.16 -7.38
CA LYS A 16 -8.40 -5.32 -8.58
C LYS A 16 -8.23 -3.84 -8.25
N MET A 17 -8.78 -3.41 -7.11
CA MET A 17 -8.68 -2.04 -6.64
C MET A 17 -7.24 -1.65 -6.30
N ALA A 18 -6.50 -2.53 -5.62
CA ALA A 18 -5.06 -2.31 -5.38
C ALA A 18 -4.25 -2.22 -6.68
N LEU A 19 -4.62 -2.97 -7.73
CA LEU A 19 -3.95 -2.90 -9.02
C LEU A 19 -4.24 -1.59 -9.79
N VAL A 20 -5.44 -1.04 -9.65
CA VAL A 20 -5.88 0.11 -10.47
C VAL A 20 -5.65 1.46 -9.79
N HIS A 21 -5.56 1.52 -8.45
CA HIS A 21 -5.67 2.78 -7.72
C HIS A 21 -4.72 3.90 -8.19
N ASP A 22 -3.46 3.56 -8.46
CA ASP A 22 -2.44 4.50 -8.95
C ASP A 22 -2.13 4.33 -10.46
N ILE A 23 -2.97 3.60 -11.22
CA ILE A 23 -2.69 3.36 -12.65
C ILE A 23 -2.66 4.67 -13.46
N SER A 24 -3.38 5.70 -13.01
CA SER A 24 -3.35 7.05 -13.58
C SER A 24 -1.96 7.68 -13.52
N GLU A 25 -1.15 7.33 -12.52
CA GLU A 25 0.21 7.88 -12.32
C GLU A 25 1.18 7.47 -13.42
N SER A 26 0.85 6.45 -14.22
CA SER A 26 1.59 6.15 -15.46
C SER A 26 1.62 7.33 -16.46
N ARG A 27 0.65 8.24 -16.38
CA ARG A 27 0.61 9.49 -17.16
C ARG A 27 0.72 10.75 -16.31
N SER A 28 0.17 10.75 -15.09
CA SER A 28 0.18 11.92 -14.20
C SER A 28 1.41 12.01 -13.29
N VAL A 29 2.30 11.01 -13.33
CA VAL A 29 3.45 10.83 -12.43
C VAL A 29 3.03 10.67 -10.97
N ASP A 30 3.87 10.04 -10.14
CA ASP A 30 3.69 10.08 -8.69
C ASP A 30 3.96 11.50 -8.18
N VAL A 31 2.89 12.15 -7.71
CA VAL A 31 2.96 13.45 -7.08
C VAL A 31 3.10 13.27 -5.56
N ASN A 32 4.37 13.17 -5.15
CA ASN A 32 4.76 13.06 -3.75
C ASN A 32 4.29 14.26 -2.88
N TYR A 33 4.41 14.11 -1.57
CA TYR A 33 3.90 15.08 -0.59
C TYR A 33 4.44 16.52 -0.73
N VAL A 34 5.64 16.70 -1.30
CA VAL A 34 6.19 18.03 -1.62
C VAL A 34 5.55 18.56 -2.90
N SER A 35 5.56 17.74 -3.96
CA SER A 35 4.99 18.11 -5.27
C SER A 35 3.49 18.42 -5.21
N ARG A 36 2.74 17.82 -4.27
CA ARG A 36 1.32 18.12 -4.04
C ARG A 36 1.03 19.58 -3.68
N GLN A 37 2.02 20.34 -3.24
CA GLN A 37 1.86 21.77 -2.97
C GLN A 37 1.88 22.62 -4.25
N TYR A 38 2.33 22.06 -5.37
CA TYR A 38 2.66 22.81 -6.59
C TYR A 38 2.09 22.20 -7.88
N ALA A 39 1.67 20.93 -7.87
CA ALA A 39 1.18 20.21 -9.03
C ALA A 39 -0.33 19.92 -8.94
N ASP A 40 -1.00 20.00 -10.08
CA ASP A 40 -2.35 19.47 -10.31
C ASP A 40 -2.25 18.12 -11.01
N ARG A 41 -2.89 17.07 -10.46
CA ARG A 41 -2.67 15.67 -10.85
C ARG A 41 -3.51 15.24 -12.06
N HIS A 42 -4.59 15.96 -12.40
CA HIS A 42 -5.50 15.64 -13.53
C HIS A 42 -5.80 14.13 -13.71
N GLU A 43 -5.97 13.39 -12.61
CA GLU A 43 -6.00 11.92 -12.62
C GLU A 43 -7.26 11.37 -13.29
N ASP A 44 -8.35 12.14 -13.24
CA ASP A 44 -9.60 11.89 -13.95
C ASP A 44 -9.39 11.81 -15.47
N LYS A 45 -8.58 12.71 -16.02
CA LYS A 45 -8.21 12.67 -17.45
C LYS A 45 -7.25 11.52 -17.71
N ALA A 46 -6.26 11.33 -16.83
CA ALA A 46 -5.27 10.29 -16.98
C ALA A 46 -5.90 8.88 -16.99
N ILE A 47 -6.84 8.59 -16.09
CA ILE A 47 -7.50 7.29 -16.01
C ILE A 47 -8.37 7.02 -17.25
N GLN A 48 -9.12 8.02 -17.72
CA GLN A 48 -9.93 7.95 -18.94
C GLN A 48 -9.05 7.64 -20.15
N ASP A 49 -7.95 8.37 -20.31
CA ASP A 49 -7.02 8.09 -21.39
C ASP A 49 -6.34 6.71 -21.22
N THR A 50 -6.18 6.20 -19.98
CA THR A 50 -5.38 4.99 -19.67
C THR A 50 -6.18 3.75 -20.00
N LEU A 51 -7.47 3.78 -19.66
CA LEU A 51 -8.37 2.66 -19.87
C LEU A 51 -9.17 2.77 -21.16
N GLY A 52 -9.30 3.99 -21.72
CA GLY A 52 -10.09 4.30 -22.91
C GLY A 52 -9.82 3.36 -24.08
N GLY A 53 -10.87 2.65 -24.50
CA GLY A 53 -10.81 1.73 -25.64
C GLY A 53 -10.16 0.37 -25.34
N THR A 54 -9.83 0.09 -24.08
CA THR A 54 -9.42 -1.24 -23.64
C THR A 54 -10.64 -2.09 -23.24
N VAL A 55 -10.45 -3.40 -23.11
CA VAL A 55 -11.49 -4.30 -22.55
C VAL A 55 -11.71 -4.13 -21.05
N LEU A 56 -10.90 -3.29 -20.39
CA LEU A 56 -10.94 -3.05 -18.95
C LEU A 56 -11.67 -1.76 -18.59
N ASP A 57 -11.99 -0.91 -19.57
CA ASP A 57 -12.50 0.46 -19.40
C ASP A 57 -13.61 0.56 -18.36
N ASP A 58 -14.76 -0.05 -18.63
CA ASP A 58 -15.93 0.03 -17.77
C ASP A 58 -15.68 -0.50 -16.34
N GLU A 59 -15.03 -1.67 -16.22
CA GLU A 59 -14.83 -2.31 -14.92
C GLU A 59 -13.81 -1.53 -14.07
N PHE A 60 -12.65 -1.21 -14.65
CA PHE A 60 -11.53 -0.64 -13.92
C PHE A 60 -11.77 0.84 -13.61
N LEU A 61 -12.44 1.57 -14.50
CA LEU A 61 -12.84 2.95 -14.24
C LEU A 61 -13.79 3.01 -13.03
N GLN A 62 -14.80 2.14 -12.97
CA GLN A 62 -15.72 2.09 -11.84
C GLN A 62 -14.99 1.76 -10.53
N ILE A 63 -14.08 0.78 -10.55
CA ILE A 63 -13.29 0.41 -9.36
C ILE A 63 -12.38 1.57 -8.92
N TRP A 64 -11.74 2.25 -9.87
CA TRP A 64 -10.90 3.41 -9.59
C TRP A 64 -11.71 4.55 -8.97
N GLU A 65 -12.89 4.87 -9.51
CA GLU A 65 -13.76 5.90 -8.95
C GLU A 65 -14.24 5.57 -7.52
N GLU A 66 -14.57 4.31 -7.26
CA GLU A 66 -14.91 3.87 -5.91
C GLU A 66 -13.74 4.02 -4.94
N TYR A 67 -12.52 3.71 -5.40
CA TYR A 67 -11.32 3.95 -4.62
C TYR A 67 -11.19 5.43 -4.32
N GLU A 68 -11.21 6.32 -5.32
CA GLU A 68 -11.02 7.75 -5.13
C GLU A 68 -12.01 8.38 -4.14
N LYS A 69 -13.28 7.97 -4.18
CA LYS A 69 -14.30 8.44 -3.23
C LYS A 69 -14.16 7.84 -1.83
N LYS A 70 -13.46 6.70 -1.70
CA LYS A 70 -13.30 5.92 -0.46
C LYS A 70 -14.65 5.50 0.15
N ASP A 71 -15.62 5.18 -0.70
CA ASP A 71 -17.02 4.95 -0.31
C ASP A 71 -17.29 3.52 0.20
N CYS A 72 -16.40 2.57 -0.08
CA CYS A 72 -16.55 1.18 0.34
C CYS A 72 -15.44 0.75 1.32
N LEU A 73 -15.68 -0.36 2.03
CA LEU A 73 -14.69 -0.93 2.95
C LEU A 73 -13.44 -1.40 2.20
N GLU A 74 -13.62 -1.96 1.00
CA GLU A 74 -12.53 -2.36 0.10
C GLU A 74 -11.60 -1.19 -0.22
N ALA A 75 -12.15 -0.02 -0.57
CA ALA A 75 -11.36 1.18 -0.86
C ALA A 75 -10.56 1.67 0.34
N LYS A 76 -11.17 1.61 1.52
CA LYS A 76 -10.50 1.94 2.79
C LYS A 76 -9.39 0.96 3.12
N ILE A 77 -9.61 -0.34 2.88
CA ILE A 77 -8.60 -1.39 3.05
C ILE A 77 -7.42 -1.19 2.09
N VAL A 78 -7.68 -0.88 0.81
CA VAL A 78 -6.61 -0.61 -0.15
C VAL A 78 -5.84 0.63 0.26
N LYS A 79 -6.52 1.69 0.72
CA LYS A 79 -5.83 2.90 1.19
C LYS A 79 -5.00 2.68 2.45
N ASP A 80 -5.48 1.82 3.36
CA ASP A 80 -4.72 1.39 4.52
C ASP A 80 -3.46 0.60 4.09
N ALA A 81 -3.59 -0.28 3.11
CA ALA A 81 -2.47 -1.05 2.57
C ALA A 81 -1.42 -0.16 1.90
N ASP A 82 -1.85 0.80 1.07
CA ASP A 82 -1.00 1.82 0.44
C ASP A 82 -0.22 2.63 1.50
N ASN A 83 -0.90 3.12 2.55
CA ASN A 83 -0.23 3.81 3.64
C ASN A 83 0.80 2.91 4.37
N LEU A 84 0.46 1.63 4.63
CA LEU A 84 1.36 0.69 5.30
C LEU A 84 2.59 0.32 4.46
N ASP A 85 2.47 0.34 3.13
CA ASP A 85 3.57 -0.01 2.23
C ASP A 85 4.78 0.92 2.44
N VAL A 86 4.52 2.21 2.65
CA VAL A 86 5.54 3.19 3.04
C VAL A 86 6.24 2.81 4.35
N ASP A 87 5.51 2.31 5.35
CA ASP A 87 6.11 1.90 6.63
C ASP A 87 6.96 0.62 6.47
N PHE A 88 6.58 -0.28 5.57
CA PHE A 88 7.40 -1.45 5.23
C PHE A 88 8.70 -1.03 4.54
N GLU A 89 8.63 -0.17 3.53
CA GLU A 89 9.81 0.34 2.82
C GLU A 89 10.76 1.07 3.77
N LEU A 90 10.23 1.92 4.66
CA LEU A 90 11.05 2.61 5.66
C LEU A 90 11.75 1.63 6.61
N LYS A 91 11.14 0.49 6.93
CA LYS A 91 11.76 -0.54 7.76
C LYS A 91 12.87 -1.28 7.04
N GLU A 92 12.69 -1.54 5.74
CA GLU A 92 13.74 -2.10 4.89
C GLU A 92 14.92 -1.13 4.74
N LEU A 93 14.66 0.15 4.50
CA LEU A 93 15.68 1.19 4.45
C LEU A 93 16.44 1.30 5.77
N GLU A 94 15.75 1.29 6.92
CA GLU A 94 16.38 1.27 8.24
C GLU A 94 17.32 0.06 8.40
N SER A 95 16.91 -1.12 7.94
CA SER A 95 17.74 -2.34 8.00
C SER A 95 19.04 -2.23 7.19
N MET A 96 19.08 -1.35 6.19
CA MET A 96 20.27 -1.03 5.39
C MET A 96 21.08 0.15 5.96
N GLY A 97 20.72 0.66 7.14
CA GLY A 97 21.41 1.76 7.82
C GLY A 97 20.92 3.16 7.44
N ASN A 98 19.81 3.28 6.72
CA ASN A 98 19.22 4.58 6.38
C ASN A 98 18.49 5.18 7.60
N GLN A 99 18.60 6.50 7.79
CA GLN A 99 17.97 7.24 8.90
C GLN A 99 16.62 7.89 8.53
N LEU A 100 16.14 7.69 7.31
CA LEU A 100 14.91 8.33 6.80
C LEU A 100 13.68 7.96 7.65
N ARG A 101 13.62 6.72 8.16
CA ARG A 101 12.54 6.30 9.07
C ARG A 101 12.48 7.18 10.31
N GLU A 102 13.62 7.46 10.94
CA GLU A 102 13.71 8.33 12.12
C GLU A 102 13.25 9.75 11.77
N ALA A 103 13.70 10.29 10.65
CA ALA A 103 13.33 11.63 10.20
C ALA A 103 11.83 11.78 9.90
N LEU A 104 11.19 10.73 9.35
CA LEU A 104 9.78 10.73 8.99
C LEU A 104 8.85 10.25 10.10
N GLN A 105 9.38 9.79 11.24
CA GLN A 105 8.60 9.22 12.35
C GLN A 105 7.40 10.09 12.76
N PRO A 106 7.52 11.43 12.94
CA PRO A 106 6.38 12.26 13.33
C PRO A 106 5.26 12.26 12.27
N THR A 107 5.62 12.23 10.98
CA THR A 107 4.64 12.16 9.89
C THR A 107 3.99 10.79 9.84
N ARG A 108 4.74 9.71 10.08
CA ARG A 108 4.20 8.35 10.10
C ARG A 108 3.25 8.14 11.29
N GLU A 109 3.55 8.69 12.46
CA GLU A 109 2.65 8.72 13.62
C GLU A 109 1.35 9.46 13.30
N HIS A 110 1.43 10.63 12.65
CA HIS A 110 0.23 11.35 12.21
C HIS A 110 -0.65 10.51 11.26
N VAL A 111 -0.04 9.78 10.31
CA VAL A 111 -0.76 8.85 9.42
C VAL A 111 -1.43 7.74 10.24
N ALA A 112 -0.71 7.15 11.18
CA ALA A 112 -1.23 6.06 12.00
C ALA A 112 -2.43 6.44 12.86
N GLU A 113 -2.43 7.67 13.39
CA GLU A 113 -3.50 8.22 14.22
C GLU A 113 -4.71 8.68 13.41
N ASN A 114 -4.49 9.26 12.22
CA ASN A 114 -5.52 10.06 11.55
C ASN A 114 -5.94 9.55 10.17
N LYS A 115 -5.18 8.62 9.56
CA LYS A 115 -5.37 8.23 8.16
C LYS A 115 -5.71 6.77 7.96
N PHE A 116 -5.43 5.90 8.92
CA PHE A 116 -5.93 4.51 8.85
C PHE A 116 -7.43 4.43 9.11
N TYR A 117 -8.12 3.65 8.30
CA TYR A 117 -9.55 3.40 8.43
C TYR A 117 -9.84 2.22 9.34
N THR A 118 -9.07 1.14 9.24
CA THR A 118 -9.32 -0.13 9.92
C THR A 118 -8.47 -0.29 11.18
N ASP A 119 -9.02 -1.02 12.17
CA ASP A 119 -8.24 -1.39 13.36
C ASP A 119 -7.15 -2.40 13.03
N THR A 120 -7.38 -3.26 12.04
CA THR A 120 -6.36 -4.19 11.57
C THR A 120 -5.14 -3.45 11.03
N ALA A 121 -5.30 -2.39 10.23
CA ALA A 121 -4.17 -1.61 9.73
C ALA A 121 -3.39 -0.93 10.86
N ARG A 122 -4.08 -0.35 11.85
CA ARG A 122 -3.45 0.21 13.06
C ARG A 122 -2.64 -0.83 13.83
N GLN A 123 -3.14 -2.06 13.94
CA GLN A 123 -2.42 -3.15 14.61
C GLN A 123 -1.18 -3.60 13.81
N ILE A 124 -1.27 -3.68 12.48
CA ILE A 124 -0.13 -3.99 11.62
C ILE A 124 0.93 -2.91 11.77
N TRP A 125 0.56 -1.63 11.68
CA TRP A 125 1.50 -0.51 11.81
C TRP A 125 2.29 -0.57 13.13
N LYS A 126 1.61 -0.84 14.25
CA LYS A 126 2.26 -1.02 15.57
C LYS A 126 3.26 -2.18 15.54
N SER A 127 2.88 -3.30 14.93
CA SER A 127 3.75 -4.49 14.84
C SER A 127 4.99 -4.24 13.98
N VAL A 128 4.89 -3.40 12.94
CA VAL A 128 6.03 -3.05 12.06
C VAL A 128 7.13 -2.34 12.82
N GLN A 129 6.79 -1.50 13.82
CA GLN A 129 7.78 -0.68 14.53
C GLN A 129 8.89 -1.53 15.17
N ASP A 130 8.51 -2.69 15.71
CA ASP A 130 9.41 -3.63 16.41
C ASP A 130 9.85 -4.82 15.54
N SER A 131 9.43 -4.86 14.27
CA SER A 131 9.72 -5.98 13.36
C SER A 131 11.12 -5.87 12.75
N ASN A 132 11.67 -7.00 12.30
CA ASN A 132 12.87 -7.01 11.45
C ASN A 132 12.49 -7.57 10.07
N PRO A 133 12.69 -6.82 8.97
CA PRO A 133 12.27 -7.23 7.63
C PRO A 133 13.03 -8.47 7.11
N HIS A 134 14.13 -8.86 7.74
CA HIS A 134 14.88 -10.06 7.39
C HIS A 134 14.47 -11.30 8.20
N SER A 135 13.63 -11.16 9.23
CA SER A 135 13.22 -12.29 10.08
C SER A 135 12.58 -13.42 9.29
N TRP A 136 11.83 -13.12 8.22
CA TRP A 136 11.13 -14.13 7.44
C TRP A 136 12.08 -15.16 6.80
N HIS A 137 13.28 -14.73 6.36
CA HIS A 137 14.25 -15.62 5.72
C HIS A 137 15.33 -16.10 6.70
N MET A 138 15.71 -15.29 7.69
CA MET A 138 16.72 -15.64 8.68
C MET A 138 16.22 -16.64 9.73
N LEU A 139 14.99 -16.45 10.23
CA LEU A 139 14.37 -17.33 11.22
C LEU A 139 13.51 -18.42 10.55
N GLY A 140 13.24 -18.28 9.25
CA GLY A 140 12.45 -19.22 8.47
C GLY A 140 13.19 -20.49 8.06
N LYS A 141 12.43 -21.39 7.43
CA LYS A 141 13.00 -22.53 6.71
C LYS A 141 13.74 -22.02 5.48
N ASN A 142 15.04 -22.25 5.45
CA ASN A 142 15.89 -21.92 4.31
C ASN A 142 16.85 -23.07 4.04
N ARG A 143 17.64 -22.95 2.96
CA ARG A 143 18.58 -23.98 2.52
C ARG A 143 19.58 -24.38 3.60
N TYR A 144 20.00 -23.43 4.44
CA TYR A 144 20.93 -23.65 5.55
C TYR A 144 20.25 -24.30 6.77
N THR A 145 19.07 -23.85 7.18
CA THR A 145 18.41 -24.30 8.41
C THR A 145 17.71 -25.66 8.28
N THR A 146 17.08 -25.92 7.13
CA THR A 146 16.25 -27.13 6.91
C THR A 146 16.39 -27.74 5.52
N GLY A 147 17.03 -27.05 4.58
CA GLY A 147 17.23 -27.55 3.22
C GLY A 147 18.54 -28.33 3.05
N ASP A 148 18.98 -28.38 1.80
CA ASP A 148 20.06 -29.25 1.30
C ASP A 148 21.48 -28.88 1.76
N TRP A 149 21.68 -27.71 2.39
CA TRP A 149 22.99 -27.33 2.96
C TRP A 149 23.16 -27.79 4.41
N LYS A 150 22.09 -28.28 5.02
CA LYS A 150 22.11 -28.85 6.36
C LYS A 150 22.84 -30.20 6.30
N LYS A 151 24.13 -30.20 6.68
CA LYS A 151 24.88 -31.43 6.95
C LYS A 151 24.34 -32.11 8.21
#